data_AF-C3ZSN5-F1
#
_entry.id   AF-C3ZSN5-F1
#
_cell.length_a   1.000
_cell.length_b   1.000
_cell.length_c   1.000
_cell.angle_alpha   90.00
_cell.angle_beta   90.00
_cell.angle_gamma   90.00
#
_symmetry.space_group_name_H-M   'P 1'
#
loop_
_entity.id
_entity.type
_entity.pdbx_description
1 polymer ?
#
loop_
_entity_poly.entity_id
_entity_poly.type
_entity_poly.pdbx_seq_one_letter_code
_entity_poly.pdbx_strand_id
1 'polypeptide(L)'
;SPKRRRMARSALYRNAKCRMDTCWDFSRCPPHKPFRVYIHPNAEHTDTTLGPGPQSAAYTKILEALRRSGYLAERPEDACVLVLAVDTLDRDRLSPDYVSGAAQRIQALPLWSGDGTNHLVFNIYSGTWPDYAEELGFDTGRAVLAKASFSMDKFRPGFDISIPLFAKDHPQRGGRPGDLTANTFPAATANKYLLVFKGKRYLTGIGSETRNALYHLHNGDDIILTTTCKHGKSWKSHDDGRCQQDQQEFDK
;
A
#
# COMPACT_ATOMS: atom_id res chain seq x y z
N SER A 1 -1.37 21.19 21.33
CA SER A 1 -2.57 21.48 22.15
C SER A 1 -3.37 20.20 22.40
N PRO A 2 -3.84 19.95 23.64
CA PRO A 2 -4.70 18.81 23.99
C PRO A 2 -5.96 18.66 23.11
N LYS A 3 -6.53 19.77 22.64
CA LYS A 3 -7.69 19.77 21.73
C LYS A 3 -7.39 19.07 20.39
N ARG A 4 -6.23 19.35 19.76
CA ARG A 4 -5.81 18.68 18.51
C ARG A 4 -5.64 17.17 18.69
N ARG A 5 -5.07 16.73 19.83
CA ARG A 5 -4.92 15.29 20.14
C ARG A 5 -6.26 14.58 20.33
N ARG A 6 -7.23 15.22 21.01
CA ARG A 6 -8.59 14.66 21.18
C ARG A 6 -9.34 14.55 19.85
N MET A 7 -9.24 15.56 18.98
CA MET A 7 -9.84 15.52 17.65
C MET A 7 -9.22 14.42 16.77
N ALA A 8 -7.89 14.28 16.78
CA ALA A 8 -7.21 13.20 16.08
C ALA A 8 -7.65 11.81 16.57
N ARG A 9 -7.77 11.58 17.89
CA ARG A 9 -8.28 10.31 18.44
C ARG A 9 -9.73 10.02 18.05
N SER A 10 -10.59 11.04 18.01
CA SER A 10 -11.99 10.87 17.60
C SER A 10 -12.13 10.60 16.10
N ALA A 11 -11.29 11.22 15.27
CA ALA A 11 -11.20 10.91 13.84
C ALA A 11 -10.75 9.47 13.61
N LEU A 12 -9.66 9.04 14.26
CA LEU A 12 -9.16 7.66 14.19
C LEU A 12 -10.23 6.63 14.55
N TYR A 13 -11.03 6.90 15.59
CA TYR A 13 -12.12 6.01 16.01
C TYR A 13 -13.28 5.95 15.00
N ARG A 14 -13.61 7.07 14.35
CA ARG A 14 -14.61 7.10 13.27
C ARG A 14 -14.11 6.37 12.04
N ASN A 15 -12.85 6.57 11.66
CA ASN A 15 -12.26 5.94 10.48
C ASN A 15 -12.16 4.42 10.63
N ALA A 16 -11.84 3.93 11.84
CA ALA A 16 -11.78 2.50 12.16
C ALA A 16 -13.11 1.75 11.96
N LYS A 17 -14.25 2.48 11.97
CA LYS A 17 -15.58 1.90 11.73
C LYS A 17 -16.00 1.92 10.27
N CYS A 18 -15.19 2.47 9.35
CA CYS A 18 -15.56 2.48 7.95
C CYS A 18 -15.73 1.07 7.39
N ARG A 19 -16.77 0.98 6.56
CA ARG A 19 -17.17 -0.17 5.75
C ARG A 19 -17.64 0.37 4.40
N MET A 20 -17.76 -0.49 3.41
CA MET A 20 -18.18 -0.05 2.08
C MET A 20 -19.56 0.61 2.12
N ASP A 21 -20.52 0.04 2.83
CA ASP A 21 -21.88 0.59 2.99
C ASP A 21 -21.97 1.90 3.79
N THR A 22 -20.97 2.22 4.62
CA THR A 22 -21.02 3.40 5.51
C THR A 22 -20.11 4.55 5.07
N CYS A 23 -19.00 4.25 4.39
CA CYS A 23 -17.97 5.23 4.04
C CYS A 23 -17.71 5.36 2.53
N TRP A 24 -18.31 4.50 1.70
CA TRP A 24 -18.18 4.58 0.25
C TRP A 24 -19.48 5.08 -0.39
N ASP A 25 -19.39 6.02 -1.32
CA ASP A 25 -20.52 6.45 -2.11
C ASP A 25 -20.61 5.61 -3.39
N PHE A 26 -21.56 4.66 -3.39
CA PHE A 26 -21.85 3.81 -4.53
C PHE A 26 -22.56 4.53 -5.67
N SER A 27 -23.15 5.72 -5.45
CA SER A 27 -23.84 6.47 -6.50
C SER A 27 -22.92 6.92 -7.63
N ARG A 28 -21.60 6.99 -7.37
CA ARG A 28 -20.57 7.28 -8.37
C ARG A 28 -20.24 6.09 -9.28
N CYS A 29 -20.61 4.88 -8.85
CA CYS A 29 -20.35 3.60 -9.51
C CYS A 29 -21.61 2.74 -9.61
N PRO A 30 -22.69 3.25 -10.22
CA PRO A 30 -23.85 2.41 -10.38
C PRO A 30 -23.51 1.23 -11.30
N PRO A 31 -24.17 0.06 -11.14
CA PRO A 31 -23.80 -1.17 -11.86
C PRO A 31 -23.75 -1.06 -13.40
N HIS A 32 -24.44 -0.09 -13.99
CA HIS A 32 -24.51 0.15 -15.43
C HIS A 32 -23.39 1.05 -15.98
N LYS A 33 -22.57 1.67 -15.11
CA LYS A 33 -21.47 2.55 -15.51
C LYS A 33 -20.15 1.78 -15.42
N PRO A 34 -19.24 1.93 -16.40
CA PRO A 34 -17.92 1.31 -16.31
C PRO A 34 -17.16 1.86 -15.09
N PHE A 35 -16.38 0.98 -14.44
CA PHE A 35 -15.50 1.39 -13.36
C PHE A 35 -14.38 2.29 -13.90
N ARG A 36 -14.23 3.49 -13.33
CA ARG A 36 -13.27 4.49 -13.78
C ARG A 36 -12.51 5.11 -12.62
N VAL A 37 -11.28 5.56 -12.87
CA VAL A 37 -10.39 6.17 -11.89
C VAL A 37 -10.01 7.56 -12.37
N TYR A 38 -10.21 8.57 -11.53
CA TYR A 38 -9.72 9.92 -11.79
C TYR A 38 -8.53 10.20 -10.88
N ILE A 39 -7.47 10.75 -11.45
CA ILE A 39 -6.28 11.19 -10.71
C ILE A 39 -6.38 12.70 -10.56
N HIS A 40 -6.28 13.19 -9.33
CA HIS A 40 -6.23 14.63 -9.07
C HIS A 40 -5.12 15.29 -9.91
N PRO A 41 -5.32 16.51 -10.42
CA PRO A 41 -4.25 17.23 -11.09
C PRO A 41 -3.13 17.54 -10.10
N ASN A 42 -1.88 17.55 -10.58
CA ASN A 42 -0.79 18.07 -9.76
C ASN A 42 -0.97 19.58 -9.60
N ALA A 43 -0.58 20.14 -8.46
CA ALA A 43 -0.94 21.50 -8.08
C ALA A 43 -0.31 22.63 -8.92
N GLU A 44 0.45 22.30 -9.96
CA GLU A 44 0.73 23.23 -11.08
C GLU A 44 -0.55 23.70 -11.77
N HIS A 45 -1.64 22.94 -11.68
CA HIS A 45 -2.93 23.21 -12.34
C HIS A 45 -4.06 23.50 -11.34
N THR A 46 -3.73 23.71 -10.06
CA THR A 46 -4.71 24.09 -9.03
C THR A 46 -4.29 25.40 -8.38
N ASP A 47 -5.25 26.30 -8.17
CA ASP A 47 -5.08 27.60 -7.50
C ASP A 47 -4.82 27.43 -5.99
N THR A 48 -3.85 26.59 -5.63
CA THR A 48 -3.44 26.34 -4.25
C THR A 48 -2.12 27.07 -4.03
N THR A 49 -2.07 27.90 -2.98
CA THR A 49 -0.87 28.65 -2.57
C THR A 49 0.32 27.78 -2.17
N LEU A 50 0.16 26.45 -2.14
CA LEU A 50 1.16 25.48 -1.72
C LEU A 50 2.05 24.97 -2.89
N GLY A 51 1.71 25.28 -4.15
CA GLY A 51 2.42 24.80 -5.36
C GLY A 51 2.36 23.28 -5.55
N PRO A 52 2.96 22.70 -6.60
CA PRO A 52 3.12 21.24 -6.71
C PRO A 52 3.90 20.67 -5.53
N GLY A 53 3.45 19.53 -5.01
CA GLY A 53 4.21 18.76 -4.03
C GLY A 53 5.28 17.92 -4.72
N PRO A 54 6.40 17.62 -4.05
CA PRO A 54 7.36 16.65 -4.57
C PRO A 54 6.68 15.27 -4.73
N GLN A 55 7.06 14.55 -5.79
CA GLN A 55 6.62 13.19 -6.07
C GLN A 55 7.83 12.28 -6.23
N SER A 56 7.84 11.15 -5.51
CA SER A 56 8.87 10.14 -5.65
C SER A 56 8.76 9.42 -7.00
N ALA A 57 9.88 8.89 -7.49
CA ALA A 57 9.89 8.07 -8.69
C ALA A 57 8.95 6.85 -8.57
N ALA A 58 8.81 6.28 -7.38
CA ALA A 58 7.91 5.16 -7.11
C ALA A 58 6.44 5.57 -7.29
N TYR A 59 6.03 6.74 -6.78
CA TYR A 59 4.65 7.20 -6.92
C TYR A 59 4.31 7.59 -8.36
N THR A 60 5.26 8.22 -9.07
CA THR A 60 5.11 8.52 -10.50
C THR A 60 4.83 7.26 -11.30
N LYS A 61 5.53 6.14 -11.02
CA LYS A 61 5.26 4.85 -11.67
C LYS A 61 3.83 4.36 -11.44
N ILE A 62 3.29 4.51 -10.22
CA ILE A 62 1.90 4.15 -9.89
C ILE A 62 0.91 5.00 -10.69
N LEU A 63 1.08 6.33 -10.67
CA LEU A 63 0.20 7.23 -11.40
C LEU A 63 0.24 6.97 -12.91
N GLU A 64 1.42 6.70 -13.46
CA GLU A 64 1.56 6.31 -14.86
C GLU A 64 0.90 4.97 -15.20
N ALA A 65 1.02 3.96 -14.33
CA ALA A 65 0.34 2.68 -14.52
C ALA A 65 -1.18 2.87 -14.59
N LEU A 66 -1.74 3.72 -13.72
CA LEU A 66 -3.16 4.11 -13.76
C LEU A 66 -3.51 4.88 -15.03
N ARG A 67 -2.69 5.85 -15.45
CA ARG A 67 -2.94 6.64 -16.68
C ARG A 67 -2.94 5.78 -17.95
N ARG A 68 -2.06 4.78 -18.02
CA ARG A 68 -1.99 3.84 -19.15
C ARG A 68 -3.04 2.72 -19.07
N SER A 69 -3.72 2.59 -17.94
CA SER A 69 -4.80 1.61 -17.79
C SER A 69 -6.04 2.05 -18.57
N GLY A 70 -6.90 1.09 -18.93
CA GLY A 70 -8.21 1.38 -19.52
C GLY A 70 -9.23 2.01 -18.56
N TYR A 71 -8.85 2.22 -17.29
CA TYR A 71 -9.74 2.73 -16.25
C TYR A 71 -9.71 4.25 -16.11
N LEU A 72 -8.77 4.96 -16.74
CA LEU A 72 -8.66 6.41 -16.57
C LEU A 72 -9.98 7.12 -16.99
N ALA A 73 -10.44 8.04 -16.14
CA ALA A 73 -11.51 8.99 -16.45
C ALA A 73 -10.92 10.38 -16.69
N GLU A 74 -11.44 11.07 -17.70
CA GLU A 74 -11.05 12.45 -18.02
C GLU A 74 -11.60 13.46 -17.02
N ARG A 75 -12.81 13.21 -16.52
CA ARG A 75 -13.52 14.10 -15.60
C ARG A 75 -13.83 13.39 -14.28
N PRO A 76 -13.81 14.12 -13.13
CA PRO A 76 -14.02 13.50 -11.83
C PRO A 76 -15.43 12.92 -11.65
N GLU A 77 -16.47 13.51 -12.24
CA GLU A 77 -17.85 13.00 -12.20
C GLU A 77 -18.01 11.64 -12.89
N ASP A 78 -17.10 11.32 -13.81
CA ASP A 78 -17.10 10.06 -14.53
C ASP A 78 -16.40 8.94 -13.74
N ALA A 79 -15.69 9.29 -12.67
CA ALA A 79 -14.89 8.34 -11.89
C ALA A 79 -15.62 7.75 -10.67
N CYS A 80 -15.29 6.48 -10.46
CA CYS A 80 -15.62 5.71 -9.28
C CYS A 80 -14.70 6.00 -8.10
N VAL A 81 -13.41 6.06 -8.40
CA VAL A 81 -12.33 6.22 -7.43
C VAL A 81 -11.55 7.49 -7.75
N LEU A 82 -11.23 8.23 -6.71
CA LEU A 82 -10.38 9.41 -6.76
C LEU A 82 -9.00 9.08 -6.22
N VAL A 83 -7.96 9.21 -7.04
CA VAL A 83 -6.57 8.98 -6.64
C VAL A 83 -5.88 10.32 -6.45
N LEU A 84 -5.19 10.49 -5.32
CA LEU A 84 -4.44 11.72 -5.04
C LEU A 84 -3.30 11.91 -6.05
N ALA A 85 -2.94 13.16 -6.33
CA ALA A 85 -1.63 13.49 -6.90
C ALA A 85 -0.56 13.69 -5.81
N VAL A 86 -0.98 13.88 -4.56
CA VAL A 86 -0.05 14.07 -3.44
C VAL A 86 0.58 12.72 -3.09
N ASP A 87 1.91 12.64 -3.17
CA ASP A 87 2.63 11.43 -2.81
C ASP A 87 2.53 11.17 -1.30
N THR A 88 2.00 9.99 -0.98
CA THR A 88 1.76 9.48 0.37
C THR A 88 2.42 8.13 0.62
N LEU A 89 3.21 7.63 -0.36
CA LEU A 89 3.82 6.30 -0.29
C LEU A 89 4.73 6.15 0.90
N ASP A 90 5.55 7.16 1.15
CA ASP A 90 6.54 7.15 2.21
C ASP A 90 6.18 8.15 3.31
N ARG A 91 5.84 7.60 4.48
CA ARG A 91 5.53 8.37 5.68
C ARG A 91 6.60 8.25 6.76
N ASP A 92 7.75 7.67 6.43
CA ASP A 92 8.96 7.75 7.26
C ASP A 92 9.53 9.16 7.20
N ARG A 93 9.60 9.88 8.33
CA ARG A 93 10.09 11.26 8.37
C ARG A 93 11.57 11.39 8.02
N LEU A 94 12.33 10.29 8.09
CA LEU A 94 13.75 10.25 7.75
C LEU A 94 13.98 9.97 6.26
N SER A 95 12.92 9.61 5.54
CA SER A 95 13.02 9.30 4.12
C SER A 95 13.19 10.57 3.27
N PRO A 96 14.05 10.54 2.24
CA PRO A 96 14.12 11.64 1.27
C PRO A 96 12.82 11.80 0.46
N ASP A 97 11.99 10.75 0.39
CA ASP A 97 10.70 10.77 -0.32
C ASP A 97 9.55 11.26 0.58
N TYR A 98 9.83 11.61 1.84
CA TYR A 98 8.82 12.10 2.76
C TYR A 98 8.26 13.45 2.32
N VAL A 99 7.01 13.47 1.89
CA VAL A 99 6.32 14.72 1.57
C VAL A 99 5.88 15.42 2.85
N SER A 100 6.59 16.50 3.19
CA SER A 100 6.16 17.44 4.21
C SER A 100 4.92 18.23 3.74
N GLY A 101 4.00 18.50 4.65
CA GLY A 101 2.76 19.23 4.31
C GLY A 101 1.72 18.45 3.51
N ALA A 102 1.86 17.12 3.37
CA ALA A 102 0.89 16.28 2.64
C ALA A 102 -0.56 16.47 3.13
N ALA A 103 -0.75 16.61 4.44
CA ALA A 103 -2.06 16.86 5.04
C ALA A 103 -2.73 18.13 4.51
N GLN A 104 -1.98 19.24 4.49
CA GLN A 104 -2.45 20.55 4.04
C GLN A 104 -2.76 20.51 2.54
N ARG A 105 -1.90 19.85 1.75
CA ARG A 105 -2.10 19.68 0.30
C ARG A 105 -3.36 18.88 0.00
N ILE A 106 -3.57 17.76 0.70
CA ILE A 106 -4.76 16.91 0.52
C ILE A 106 -6.03 17.65 0.94
N GLN A 107 -6.01 18.34 2.08
CA GLN A 107 -7.17 19.12 2.55
C GLN A 107 -7.53 20.29 1.64
N ALA A 108 -6.57 20.81 0.88
CA ALA A 108 -6.81 21.87 -0.11
C ALA A 108 -7.39 21.35 -1.44
N LEU A 109 -7.43 20.03 -1.67
CA LEU A 109 -8.00 19.49 -2.91
C LEU A 109 -9.52 19.68 -2.94
N PRO A 110 -10.09 20.29 -4.00
CA PRO A 110 -11.53 20.57 -4.07
C PRO A 110 -12.41 19.33 -3.87
N LEU A 111 -12.02 18.19 -4.46
CA LEU A 111 -12.80 16.95 -4.38
C LEU A 111 -12.55 16.17 -3.08
N TRP A 112 -11.56 16.52 -2.26
CA TRP A 112 -11.38 15.86 -0.96
C TRP A 112 -12.60 16.08 -0.06
N SER A 113 -13.25 17.24 -0.23
CA SER A 113 -14.53 17.62 0.40
C SER A 113 -14.57 17.38 1.92
N GLY A 114 -13.39 17.46 2.55
CA GLY A 114 -13.19 17.36 3.99
C GLY A 114 -13.12 15.94 4.57
N ASP A 115 -13.59 14.91 3.87
CA ASP A 115 -13.70 13.55 4.43
C ASP A 115 -13.15 12.42 3.56
N GLY A 116 -12.66 12.69 2.34
CA GLY A 116 -11.99 11.67 1.53
C GLY A 116 -12.91 10.58 0.98
N THR A 117 -14.22 10.79 0.93
CA THR A 117 -15.17 9.84 0.31
C THR A 117 -14.74 9.48 -1.12
N ASN A 118 -14.77 8.18 -1.45
CA ASN A 118 -14.31 7.60 -2.72
C ASN A 118 -12.82 7.81 -3.06
N HIS A 119 -12.00 8.30 -2.12
CA HIS A 119 -10.57 8.44 -2.36
C HIS A 119 -9.80 7.16 -2.09
N LEU A 120 -8.74 6.94 -2.86
CA LEU A 120 -7.75 5.90 -2.64
C LEU A 120 -6.40 6.55 -2.28
N VAL A 121 -5.91 6.23 -1.09
CA VAL A 121 -4.62 6.68 -0.55
C VAL A 121 -3.65 5.52 -0.59
N PHE A 122 -2.40 5.75 -1.00
CA PHE A 122 -1.37 4.71 -1.05
C PHE A 122 -0.35 4.93 0.07
N ASN A 123 0.01 3.88 0.80
CA ASN A 123 1.14 3.91 1.74
C ASN A 123 1.90 2.59 1.73
N ILE A 124 3.13 2.61 1.23
CA ILE A 124 3.94 1.40 1.07
C ILE A 124 5.06 1.36 2.10
N TYR A 125 5.62 2.52 2.43
CA TYR A 125 6.72 2.64 3.39
C TYR A 125 6.19 3.34 4.65
N SER A 126 5.95 2.53 5.68
CA SER A 126 5.41 2.96 6.97
C SER A 126 6.51 3.16 8.03
N GLY A 127 7.74 3.51 7.63
CA GLY A 127 8.84 3.71 8.56
C GLY A 127 9.85 2.58 8.63
N THR A 128 10.99 2.90 9.25
CA THR A 128 12.09 2.00 9.52
C THR A 128 12.20 1.79 11.03
N TRP A 129 12.63 0.60 11.47
CA TRP A 129 12.89 0.34 12.90
C TRP A 129 13.81 1.42 13.51
N PRO A 130 13.56 1.88 14.75
CA PRO A 130 12.48 1.47 15.66
C PRO A 130 11.14 2.19 15.42
N ASP A 131 11.11 3.15 14.51
CA ASP A 131 10.04 4.14 14.34
C ASP A 131 9.07 3.76 13.20
N TYR A 132 8.44 2.59 13.31
CA TYR A 132 7.33 2.23 12.41
C TYR A 132 6.14 3.19 12.65
N ALA A 133 5.86 4.03 11.67
CA ALA A 133 4.72 4.94 11.65
C ALA A 133 3.48 4.22 11.10
N GLU A 134 2.68 3.65 11.99
CA GLU A 134 1.37 3.08 11.61
C GLU A 134 0.40 4.14 11.07
N GLU A 135 0.53 5.37 11.57
CA GLU A 135 -0.30 6.52 11.15
C GLU A 135 0.37 7.31 10.03
N LEU A 136 -0.41 7.71 9.02
CA LEU A 136 0.11 8.50 7.89
C LEU A 136 0.50 9.95 8.25
N GLY A 137 0.21 10.38 9.48
CA GLY A 137 0.42 11.74 9.94
C GLY A 137 -0.67 12.73 9.49
N PHE A 138 -1.78 12.25 8.94
CA PHE A 138 -2.97 13.04 8.62
C PHE A 138 -4.24 12.20 8.71
N ASP A 139 -5.39 12.87 8.76
CA ASP A 139 -6.69 12.21 8.80
C ASP A 139 -7.12 11.82 7.38
N THR A 140 -7.26 10.52 7.14
CA THR A 140 -7.72 9.96 5.86
C THR A 140 -9.24 9.98 5.72
N GLY A 141 -9.98 10.29 6.79
CA GLY A 141 -11.44 10.21 6.83
C GLY A 141 -11.96 8.86 6.34
N ARG A 142 -12.82 8.93 5.33
CA ARG A 142 -13.49 7.84 4.62
C ARG A 142 -12.71 7.32 3.42
N ALA A 143 -11.47 7.78 3.19
CA ALA A 143 -10.67 7.25 2.09
C ALA A 143 -10.32 5.77 2.33
N VAL A 144 -10.31 4.98 1.26
CA VAL A 144 -9.75 3.63 1.24
C VAL A 144 -8.23 3.74 1.29
N LEU A 145 -7.60 2.92 2.13
CA LEU A 145 -6.14 2.85 2.22
C LEU A 145 -5.64 1.60 1.49
N ALA A 146 -4.85 1.81 0.44
CA ALA A 146 -4.02 0.78 -0.15
C ALA A 146 -2.65 0.81 0.54
N LYS A 147 -2.43 -0.07 1.51
CA LYS A 147 -1.22 -0.07 2.34
C LYS A 147 -0.52 -1.42 2.42
N ALA A 148 0.80 -1.36 2.46
CA ALA A 148 1.65 -2.48 2.81
C ALA A 148 1.85 -2.54 4.33
N SER A 149 2.07 -3.74 4.87
CA SER A 149 2.37 -3.93 6.30
C SER A 149 1.29 -3.34 7.22
N PHE A 150 0.01 -3.64 6.95
CA PHE A 150 -1.06 -3.28 7.87
C PHE A 150 -0.88 -3.93 9.24
N SER A 151 -1.04 -3.14 10.31
CA SER A 151 -1.43 -3.69 11.60
C SER A 151 -2.86 -4.26 11.52
N MET A 152 -3.06 -5.46 12.06
CA MET A 152 -4.37 -6.11 12.16
C MET A 152 -5.39 -5.24 12.92
N ASP A 153 -4.94 -4.41 13.85
CA ASP A 153 -5.81 -3.51 14.63
C ASP A 153 -6.28 -2.29 13.84
N LYS A 154 -5.62 -1.98 12.72
CA LYS A 154 -5.85 -0.79 11.89
C LYS A 154 -6.46 -1.12 10.54
N PHE A 155 -6.23 -2.32 10.03
CA PHE A 155 -6.83 -2.79 8.80
C PHE A 155 -8.36 -2.81 8.93
N ARG A 156 -9.06 -2.30 7.91
CA ARG A 156 -10.53 -2.34 7.83
C ARG A 156 -10.94 -3.42 6.83
N PRO A 157 -11.29 -4.64 7.27
CA PRO A 157 -11.61 -5.73 6.37
C PRO A 157 -12.77 -5.39 5.44
N GLY A 158 -12.60 -5.69 4.15
CA GLY A 158 -13.57 -5.39 3.09
C GLY A 158 -13.66 -3.90 2.71
N PHE A 159 -12.83 -3.04 3.29
CA PHE A 159 -12.77 -1.61 2.96
C PHE A 159 -11.37 -1.19 2.51
N ASP A 160 -10.34 -1.52 3.29
CA ASP A 160 -8.94 -1.26 2.94
C ASP A 160 -8.36 -2.36 2.04
N ILE A 161 -7.30 -2.01 1.31
CA ILE A 161 -6.64 -2.91 0.35
C ILE A 161 -5.23 -3.20 0.84
N SER A 162 -4.97 -4.45 1.25
CA SER A 162 -3.60 -4.89 1.54
C SER A 162 -2.85 -5.08 0.22
N ILE A 163 -1.73 -4.36 0.06
CA ILE A 163 -0.86 -4.45 -1.11
C ILE A 163 0.53 -4.94 -0.71
N PRO A 164 1.26 -5.62 -1.60
CA PRO A 164 2.61 -6.08 -1.29
C PRO A 164 3.57 -4.90 -1.12
N LEU A 165 4.54 -5.06 -0.20
CA LEU A 165 5.68 -4.15 -0.07
C LEU A 165 6.65 -4.43 -1.23
N PHE A 166 6.87 -3.43 -2.09
CA PHE A 166 7.90 -3.49 -3.13
C PHE A 166 9.01 -2.45 -2.87
N ALA A 167 10.22 -2.77 -3.32
CA ALA A 167 11.37 -1.87 -3.20
C ALA A 167 11.18 -0.60 -4.04
N LYS A 168 11.80 0.52 -3.64
CA LYS A 168 11.62 1.82 -4.31
C LYS A 168 12.11 1.81 -5.78
N ASP A 169 13.10 0.98 -6.05
CA ASP A 169 13.69 0.74 -7.36
C ASP A 169 12.92 -0.31 -8.18
N HIS A 170 11.81 -0.86 -7.67
CA HIS A 170 11.01 -1.84 -8.38
C HIS A 170 10.66 -1.33 -9.80
N PRO A 171 10.99 -2.08 -10.86
CA PRO A 171 10.78 -1.60 -12.21
C PRO A 171 9.28 -1.48 -12.49
N GLN A 172 8.90 -0.46 -13.26
CA GLN A 172 7.51 -0.23 -13.64
C GLN A 172 6.96 -1.37 -14.52
N ARG A 173 7.84 -2.07 -15.23
CA ARG A 173 7.55 -3.22 -16.07
C ARG A 173 8.58 -4.31 -15.82
N GLY A 174 8.12 -5.56 -15.73
CA GLY A 174 8.98 -6.73 -15.73
C GLY A 174 9.55 -7.02 -17.13
N GLY A 175 10.46 -7.99 -17.20
CA GLY A 175 11.14 -8.43 -18.43
C GLY A 175 10.20 -8.95 -19.52
N ARG A 176 10.14 -10.27 -19.73
CA ARG A 176 9.19 -10.85 -20.70
C ARG A 176 7.75 -10.59 -20.24
N PRO A 177 6.78 -10.43 -21.17
CA PRO A 177 5.36 -10.44 -20.82
C PRO A 177 5.09 -11.65 -19.92
N GLY A 178 4.41 -11.44 -18.80
CA GLY A 178 3.97 -12.55 -17.96
C GLY A 178 2.99 -13.43 -18.75
N ASP A 179 2.83 -14.69 -18.33
CA ASP A 179 1.95 -15.64 -19.02
C ASP A 179 0.45 -15.28 -18.95
N LEU A 180 0.11 -14.28 -18.12
CA LEU A 180 -1.23 -13.71 -18.03
C LEU A 180 -1.51 -12.82 -19.26
N THR A 181 -2.08 -13.43 -20.28
CA THR A 181 -2.49 -12.78 -21.54
C THR A 181 -3.86 -12.09 -21.46
N ALA A 182 -4.63 -12.32 -20.40
CA ALA A 182 -5.93 -11.72 -20.15
C ALA A 182 -6.12 -11.36 -18.68
N ASN A 183 -6.96 -10.36 -18.41
CA ASN A 183 -7.31 -9.93 -17.06
C ASN A 183 -8.35 -10.90 -16.48
N THR A 184 -7.91 -11.94 -15.77
CA THR A 184 -8.77 -13.00 -15.22
C THR A 184 -9.43 -12.63 -13.89
N PHE A 185 -9.65 -11.35 -13.59
CA PHE A 185 -10.24 -10.95 -12.32
C PHE A 185 -11.77 -11.22 -12.27
N PRO A 186 -12.29 -11.85 -11.18
CA PRO A 186 -11.54 -12.40 -10.05
C PRO A 186 -10.88 -13.73 -10.41
N ALA A 187 -9.57 -13.83 -10.09
CA ALA A 187 -8.67 -14.92 -10.48
C ALA A 187 -8.89 -16.23 -9.70
N ALA A 188 -10.15 -16.54 -9.37
CA ALA A 188 -10.51 -17.62 -8.46
C ALA A 188 -10.28 -19.03 -9.05
N THR A 189 -10.04 -19.16 -10.35
CA THR A 189 -10.02 -20.48 -11.03
C THR A 189 -8.72 -20.81 -11.79
N ALA A 190 -7.72 -19.91 -11.82
CA ALA A 190 -6.55 -20.07 -12.70
C ALA A 190 -5.17 -20.04 -12.00
N ASN A 191 -5.11 -19.77 -10.68
CA ASN A 191 -3.83 -19.64 -9.99
C ASN A 191 -3.43 -20.97 -9.34
N LYS A 192 -2.37 -21.61 -9.87
CA LYS A 192 -1.76 -22.80 -9.26
C LYS A 192 -1.33 -22.58 -7.80
N TYR A 193 -0.85 -21.37 -7.50
CA TYR A 193 -0.34 -21.03 -6.17
C TYR A 193 -1.35 -20.17 -5.41
N LEU A 194 -1.71 -20.62 -4.20
CA LEU A 194 -2.48 -19.87 -3.22
C LEU A 194 -1.62 -18.79 -2.56
N LEU A 195 -0.38 -19.12 -2.21
CA LEU A 195 0.54 -18.21 -1.51
C LEU A 195 1.99 -18.48 -1.92
N VAL A 196 2.68 -17.43 -2.35
CA VAL A 196 4.12 -17.47 -2.62
C VAL A 196 4.83 -16.39 -1.82
N PHE A 197 5.85 -16.78 -1.07
CA PHE A 197 6.73 -15.87 -0.34
C PHE A 197 8.19 -16.26 -0.59
N LYS A 198 9.00 -15.27 -0.92
CA LYS A 198 10.46 -15.39 -0.98
C LYS A 198 11.06 -14.26 -0.18
N GLY A 199 11.70 -14.57 0.96
CA GLY A 199 12.12 -13.52 1.90
C GLY A 199 13.25 -13.91 2.84
N LYS A 200 13.38 -13.16 3.93
CA LYS A 200 14.44 -13.34 4.95
C LYS A 200 13.87 -14.00 6.20
N ARG A 201 14.59 -14.97 6.76
CA ARG A 201 14.36 -15.53 8.10
C ARG A 201 15.37 -14.97 9.08
N TYR A 202 14.89 -14.27 10.10
CA TYR A 202 15.76 -13.61 11.07
C TYR A 202 16.14 -14.64 12.13
N LEU A 203 17.44 -14.90 12.30
CA LEU A 203 17.94 -15.90 13.26
C LEU A 203 17.86 -15.39 14.70
N THR A 204 17.94 -14.07 14.87
CA THR A 204 17.85 -13.39 16.18
C THR A 204 17.09 -12.06 16.05
N GLY A 205 16.74 -11.47 17.20
CA GLY A 205 16.07 -10.17 17.27
C GLY A 205 14.55 -10.24 17.12
N ILE A 206 13.91 -9.07 17.17
CA ILE A 206 12.44 -8.96 17.15
C ILE A 206 11.89 -9.50 15.82
N GLY A 207 10.89 -10.37 15.91
CA GLY A 207 10.25 -11.01 14.76
C GLY A 207 10.97 -12.25 14.23
N SER A 208 12.07 -12.69 14.87
CA SER A 208 12.74 -13.95 14.53
C SER A 208 11.80 -15.15 14.67
N GLU A 209 11.08 -15.26 15.78
CA GLU A 209 10.15 -16.36 16.06
C GLU A 209 9.06 -16.47 14.98
N THR A 210 8.39 -15.37 14.67
CA THR A 210 7.34 -15.34 13.64
C THR A 210 7.88 -15.75 12.27
N ARG A 211 9.04 -15.20 11.86
CA ARG A 211 9.68 -15.56 10.59
C ARG A 211 10.18 -17.00 10.59
N ASN A 212 10.61 -17.50 11.73
CA ASN A 212 11.08 -18.88 11.90
C ASN A 212 9.93 -19.88 11.76
N ALA A 213 8.70 -19.50 12.12
CA ALA A 213 7.51 -20.33 12.02
C ALA A 213 6.94 -20.42 10.58
N LEU A 214 7.28 -19.49 9.68
CA LEU A 214 6.67 -19.44 8.33
C LEU A 214 6.85 -20.74 7.53
N TYR A 215 7.98 -21.44 7.67
CA TYR A 215 8.22 -22.70 6.94
C TYR A 215 7.18 -23.78 7.24
N HIS A 216 6.51 -23.76 8.40
CA HIS A 216 5.46 -24.74 8.73
C HIS A 216 4.23 -24.61 7.83
N LEU A 217 4.05 -23.46 7.17
CA LEU A 217 2.97 -23.24 6.22
C LEU A 217 3.36 -23.70 4.80
N HIS A 218 4.65 -23.98 4.53
CA HIS A 218 5.11 -24.47 3.23
C HIS A 218 4.61 -25.91 3.01
N ASN A 219 3.86 -26.14 1.93
CA ASN A 219 3.39 -27.48 1.57
C ASN A 219 4.02 -28.03 0.28
N GLY A 220 4.83 -27.24 -0.42
CA GLY A 220 5.52 -27.66 -1.65
C GLY A 220 4.63 -27.78 -2.88
N ASP A 221 3.36 -27.38 -2.80
CA ASP A 221 2.38 -27.47 -3.89
C ASP A 221 1.83 -26.09 -4.27
N ASP A 222 0.83 -25.60 -3.53
CA ASP A 222 0.17 -24.31 -3.75
C ASP A 222 0.56 -23.24 -2.73
N ILE A 223 1.21 -23.61 -1.62
CA ILE A 223 1.79 -22.69 -0.63
C ILE A 223 3.32 -22.88 -0.61
N ILE A 224 4.01 -21.94 -1.27
CA ILE A 224 5.47 -21.94 -1.42
C ILE A 224 6.05 -20.81 -0.58
N LEU A 225 6.69 -21.15 0.53
CA LEU A 225 7.40 -20.20 1.38
C LEU A 225 8.87 -20.55 1.40
N THR A 226 9.71 -19.67 0.85
CA THR A 226 11.16 -19.84 0.80
C THR A 226 11.82 -18.69 1.54
N THR A 227 12.79 -19.00 2.40
CA THR A 227 13.49 -17.99 3.20
C THR A 227 14.98 -18.16 3.14
N THR A 228 15.72 -17.05 3.15
CA THR A 228 17.17 -17.07 3.39
C THR A 228 17.48 -16.63 4.83
N CYS A 229 18.35 -17.38 5.48
CA CYS A 229 19.00 -17.02 6.74
C CYS A 229 20.26 -16.15 6.53
N LYS A 230 20.80 -16.09 5.30
CA LYS A 230 22.06 -15.40 4.96
C LYS A 230 21.85 -13.90 4.77
N HIS A 231 21.51 -13.18 5.84
CA HIS A 231 21.32 -11.74 5.81
C HIS A 231 21.81 -11.05 7.09
N GLY A 232 22.20 -9.78 6.98
CA GLY A 232 22.84 -9.05 8.07
C GLY A 232 24.30 -9.46 8.29
N LYS A 233 24.96 -8.82 9.27
CA LYS A 233 26.39 -9.04 9.52
C LYS A 233 26.68 -10.27 10.40
N SER A 234 25.72 -10.68 11.23
CA SER A 234 25.88 -11.71 12.27
C SER A 234 25.18 -13.03 11.96
N TRP A 235 24.67 -13.26 10.74
CA TRP A 235 23.97 -14.53 10.47
C TRP A 235 24.85 -15.75 10.71
N LYS A 236 26.14 -15.67 10.36
CA LYS A 236 27.11 -16.76 10.57
C LYS A 236 27.26 -17.17 12.04
N SER A 237 27.14 -16.22 12.98
CA SER A 237 27.26 -16.51 14.41
C SER A 237 25.98 -17.07 15.01
N HIS A 238 24.86 -17.02 14.28
CA HIS A 238 23.56 -17.53 14.71
C HIS A 238 23.05 -18.65 13.79
N ASP A 239 23.94 -19.20 12.97
CA ASP A 239 23.63 -20.27 12.04
C ASP A 239 23.08 -21.49 12.79
N ASP A 240 22.00 -22.04 12.28
CA ASP A 240 21.31 -23.19 12.86
C ASP A 240 21.22 -24.33 11.84
N GLY A 241 20.84 -25.51 12.31
CA GLY A 241 20.77 -26.70 11.44
C GLY A 241 19.81 -26.56 10.24
N ARG A 242 18.87 -25.60 10.26
CA ARG A 242 17.89 -25.39 9.18
C ARG A 242 18.40 -24.44 8.10
N CYS A 243 19.32 -23.54 8.41
CA CYS A 243 19.81 -22.51 7.49
C CYS A 243 20.35 -23.10 6.17
N GLN A 244 20.97 -24.28 6.19
CA GLN A 244 21.39 -24.97 4.98
C GLN A 244 20.21 -25.38 4.08
N GLN A 245 19.15 -25.95 4.67
CA GLN A 245 17.94 -26.35 3.94
C GLN A 245 17.20 -25.11 3.40
N ASP A 246 17.01 -24.10 4.25
CA ASP A 246 16.41 -22.83 3.88
C ASP A 246 17.09 -22.24 2.63
N GLN A 247 18.42 -22.26 2.58
CA GLN A 247 19.18 -21.72 1.46
C GLN A 247 19.03 -22.57 0.18
N GLN A 248 19.02 -23.90 0.31
CA GLN A 248 18.80 -24.80 -0.84
C GLN A 248 17.43 -24.58 -1.47
N GLU A 249 16.39 -24.33 -0.67
CA GLU A 249 15.05 -24.02 -1.16
C GLU A 249 14.96 -22.59 -1.71
N PHE A 250 15.65 -21.62 -1.11
CA PHE A 250 15.67 -20.23 -1.55
C PHE A 250 16.39 -20.02 -2.89
N ASP A 251 17.42 -20.82 -3.19
CA ASP A 251 18.19 -20.69 -4.44
C ASP A 251 17.55 -21.40 -5.64
N LYS A 252 16.52 -22.21 -5.42
CA LYS A 252 15.65 -22.74 -6.48
C LYS A 252 14.78 -21.62 -7.07
#